data_AF-U5MMI4-F1
#
_entry.id   AF-U5MMI4-F1
#
_cell.length_a   1.000
_cell.length_b   1.000
_cell.length_c   1.000
_cell.angle_alpha   90.00
_cell.angle_beta   90.00
_cell.angle_gamma   90.00
#
_symmetry.space_group_name_H-M   'P 1'
#
loop_
_entity.id
_entity.type
_entity.pdbx_description
1 polymer ?
#
loop_
_entity_poly.entity_id
_entity_poly.type
_entity_poly.pdbx_seq_one_letter_code
_entity_poly.pdbx_strand_id
1 'polypeptide(L)'
;MRARFYNPVIGRFTQEDVYRGDGLNLYAYCGNNPVVYYDFSGFAKATKKDISEMTYGEIVSELNQHYEEFVKKKNKKYPPEKNSNELLKNELTYGPHGKHNEESGDNITGHHMPSNDFMQNKCGVSENESFSMNLEQIFPGSGGRHRRTFTYGLTSKSRKHQLYSKLTPRDALAFDLNDSQRILIEDGLYNKETARKLYDYSKDYQKSPNSKGAFDKDNELNNITKQCLKK
;
A
#
# COMPACT_ATOMS: atom_id res chain seq x y z
N MET A 1 26.27 -22.42 1.18
CA MET A 1 25.80 -21.08 0.76
C MET A 1 26.94 -20.10 0.94
N ARG A 2 27.30 -19.32 -0.10
CA ARG A 2 28.25 -18.20 0.06
C ARG A 2 27.45 -16.94 0.37
N ALA A 3 27.61 -16.38 1.56
CA ALA A 3 27.00 -15.11 1.93
C ALA A 3 27.61 -13.97 1.09
N ARG A 4 26.78 -13.02 0.64
CA ARG A 4 27.21 -11.77 0.01
C ARG A 4 27.29 -10.66 1.06
N PHE A 5 28.20 -9.72 0.86
CA PHE A 5 28.38 -8.56 1.72
C PHE A 5 27.62 -7.35 1.16
N TYR A 6 26.67 -6.84 1.97
CA TYR A 6 25.88 -5.65 1.68
C TYR A 6 26.59 -4.38 2.18
N ASN A 7 26.62 -3.33 1.35
CA ASN A 7 27.13 -2.03 1.76
C ASN A 7 25.95 -1.05 1.98
N PRO A 8 25.64 -0.69 3.24
CA PRO A 8 24.50 0.16 3.55
C PRO A 8 24.70 1.62 3.12
N VAL A 9 25.94 2.08 2.92
CA VAL A 9 26.24 3.48 2.52
C VAL A 9 25.84 3.74 1.07
N ILE A 10 25.95 2.71 0.21
CA ILE A 10 25.66 2.81 -1.23
C ILE A 10 24.42 2.01 -1.66
N GLY A 11 23.73 1.37 -0.70
CA GLY A 11 22.45 0.70 -0.91
C GLY A 11 22.48 -0.51 -1.85
N ARG A 12 23.59 -1.26 -1.92
CA ARG A 12 23.76 -2.39 -2.86
C ARG A 12 24.71 -3.47 -2.35
N PHE A 13 24.66 -4.65 -2.96
CA PHE A 13 25.66 -5.70 -2.73
C PHE A 13 27.01 -5.33 -3.36
N THR A 14 28.09 -5.77 -2.73
CA THR A 14 29.47 -5.54 -3.20
C THR A 14 30.00 -6.66 -4.09
N GLN A 15 29.25 -7.77 -4.20
CA GLN A 15 29.53 -8.89 -5.10
C GLN A 15 28.32 -9.15 -6.01
N GLU A 16 28.60 -9.58 -7.24
CA GLU A 16 27.60 -9.97 -8.23
C GLU A 16 26.73 -11.13 -7.76
N ASP A 17 25.45 -11.10 -8.14
CA ASP A 17 24.58 -12.27 -8.02
C ASP A 17 25.02 -13.39 -8.96
N VAL A 18 25.14 -14.60 -8.42
CA VAL A 18 25.46 -15.81 -9.18
C VAL A 18 24.23 -16.26 -9.98
N TYR A 19 23.02 -15.87 -9.56
CA TYR A 19 21.77 -16.25 -10.20
C TYR A 19 21.22 -15.11 -11.06
N ARG A 20 21.19 -15.30 -12.38
CA ARG A 20 20.74 -14.29 -13.37
C ARG A 20 19.20 -14.17 -13.48
N GLY A 21 18.47 -14.64 -12.47
CA GLY A 21 16.99 -14.69 -12.45
C GLY A 21 16.31 -13.41 -11.95
N ASP A 22 17.03 -12.55 -11.21
CA ASP A 22 16.47 -11.40 -10.46
C ASP A 22 16.44 -10.09 -11.27
N GLY A 23 16.51 -10.20 -12.61
CA GLY A 23 16.53 -9.06 -13.54
C GLY A 23 17.94 -8.62 -13.93
N LEU A 24 18.02 -7.55 -14.73
CA LEU A 24 19.27 -7.08 -15.37
C LEU A 24 20.30 -6.50 -14.38
N ASN A 25 19.89 -6.16 -13.14
CA ASN A 25 20.77 -5.55 -12.15
C ASN A 25 21.16 -6.55 -11.05
N LEU A 26 22.31 -7.20 -11.24
CA LEU A 26 22.86 -8.23 -10.36
C LEU A 26 23.39 -7.71 -9.00
N TYR A 27 23.19 -6.43 -8.69
CA TYR A 27 23.61 -5.79 -7.43
C TYR A 27 22.44 -5.23 -6.60
N ALA A 28 21.20 -5.33 -7.09
CA ALA A 28 20.04 -4.73 -6.44
C ALA A 28 19.70 -5.42 -5.11
N TYR A 29 19.44 -4.62 -4.07
CA TYR A 29 18.94 -5.10 -2.78
C TYR A 29 17.45 -4.76 -2.65
N CYS A 30 16.60 -5.77 -2.42
CA CYS A 30 15.14 -5.63 -2.32
C CYS A 30 14.49 -4.86 -3.49
N GLY A 31 14.99 -5.02 -4.72
CA GLY A 31 14.50 -4.27 -5.88
C GLY A 31 14.59 -2.74 -5.74
N ASN A 32 15.56 -2.24 -4.95
CA ASN A 32 15.72 -0.84 -4.53
C ASN A 32 14.63 -0.30 -3.56
N ASN A 33 13.88 -1.16 -2.88
CA ASN A 33 12.97 -0.76 -1.80
C ASN A 33 13.26 -1.50 -0.47
N PRO A 34 14.33 -1.12 0.25
CA PRO A 34 14.78 -1.81 1.45
C PRO A 34 13.96 -1.51 2.71
N VAL A 35 12.93 -0.66 2.61
CA VAL A 35 12.09 -0.28 3.75
C VAL A 35 10.96 -1.30 3.98
N VAL A 36 10.60 -2.11 2.98
CA VAL A 36 9.37 -2.92 3.00
C VAL A 36 9.59 -4.45 2.93
N TYR A 37 10.72 -4.96 2.40
CA TYR A 37 10.80 -6.39 2.02
C TYR A 37 11.91 -7.19 2.71
N TYR A 38 11.56 -8.43 3.11
CA TYR A 38 12.45 -9.53 3.48
C TYR A 38 12.04 -10.76 2.64
N ASP A 39 12.99 -11.43 1.97
CA ASP A 39 12.76 -12.65 1.17
C ASP A 39 13.47 -13.85 1.83
N PHE A 40 12.70 -14.89 2.20
CA PHE A 40 13.20 -16.03 3.00
C PHE A 40 13.15 -17.40 2.33
N SER A 41 12.52 -17.64 1.17
CA SER A 41 12.22 -19.04 0.78
C SER A 41 12.29 -19.44 -0.70
N GLY A 42 12.07 -18.55 -1.66
CA GLY A 42 12.34 -18.82 -3.07
C GLY A 42 11.76 -20.10 -3.73
N PHE A 43 10.87 -20.94 -3.19
CA PHE A 43 10.38 -22.13 -3.94
C PHE A 43 9.00 -22.74 -3.53
N ALA A 44 8.33 -23.25 -4.58
CA ALA A 44 7.24 -24.25 -4.71
C ALA A 44 5.78 -23.91 -4.31
N LYS A 45 4.85 -24.15 -5.25
CA LYS A 45 3.38 -24.09 -5.08
C LYS A 45 2.90 -25.13 -4.06
N ALA A 46 2.94 -24.78 -2.79
CA ALA A 46 2.19 -25.48 -1.75
C ALA A 46 0.69 -25.13 -1.85
N THR A 47 -0.18 -26.04 -1.42
CA THR A 47 -1.58 -25.72 -1.11
C THR A 47 -1.61 -24.49 -0.21
N LYS A 48 -2.40 -23.47 -0.59
CA LYS A 48 -2.47 -22.22 0.17
C LYS A 48 -2.86 -22.52 1.61
N LYS A 49 -2.01 -22.16 2.56
CA LYS A 49 -2.30 -22.28 4.00
C LYS A 49 -3.58 -21.53 4.33
N ASP A 50 -4.34 -22.02 5.29
CA ASP A 50 -5.40 -21.22 5.89
C ASP A 50 -4.76 -19.97 6.51
N ILE A 51 -5.42 -18.80 6.38
CA ILE A 51 -4.86 -17.53 6.89
C ILE A 51 -4.67 -17.59 8.40
N SER A 52 -5.52 -18.34 9.11
CA SER A 52 -5.42 -18.51 10.57
C SER A 52 -4.13 -19.22 11.00
N GLU A 53 -3.50 -19.98 10.11
CA GLU A 53 -2.27 -20.73 10.37
C GLU A 53 -1.01 -20.01 9.89
N MET A 54 -1.17 -18.87 9.20
CA MET A 54 -0.05 -18.11 8.67
C MET A 54 0.53 -17.15 9.71
N THR A 55 1.85 -17.06 9.75
CA THR A 55 2.55 -15.99 10.43
C THR A 55 2.28 -14.64 9.75
N TYR A 56 2.49 -13.54 10.47
CA TYR A 56 2.34 -12.20 9.89
C TYR A 56 3.23 -11.98 8.67
N GLY A 57 4.48 -12.46 8.71
CA GLY A 57 5.41 -12.36 7.59
C GLY A 57 4.94 -13.11 6.35
N GLU A 58 4.37 -14.31 6.52
CA GLU A 58 3.77 -15.07 5.41
C GLU A 58 2.56 -14.35 4.81
N ILE A 59 1.72 -13.72 5.64
CA ILE A 59 0.57 -12.92 5.17
C ILE A 59 1.04 -11.77 4.30
N VAL A 60 2.02 -10.99 4.78
CA VAL A 60 2.60 -9.86 4.04
C VAL A 60 3.23 -10.36 2.73
N SER A 61 4.00 -11.45 2.78
CA SER A 61 4.63 -12.04 1.59
C SER A 61 3.60 -12.48 0.54
N GLU A 62 2.53 -13.18 0.91
CA GLU A 62 1.49 -13.62 -0.03
C GLU A 62 0.70 -12.41 -0.59
N LEU A 63 0.42 -11.41 0.25
CA LEU A 63 -0.25 -10.18 -0.19
C LEU A 63 0.58 -9.45 -1.26
N ASN A 64 1.90 -9.37 -1.08
CA ASN A 64 2.80 -8.75 -2.04
C ASN A 64 2.83 -9.47 -3.40
N GLN A 65 2.83 -10.81 -3.40
CA GLN A 65 2.71 -11.58 -4.65
C GLN A 65 1.39 -11.27 -5.38
N HIS A 66 0.29 -11.19 -4.63
CA HIS A 66 -1.00 -10.80 -5.18
C HIS A 66 -1.06 -9.34 -5.66
N TYR A 67 -0.31 -8.45 -5.02
CA TYR A 67 -0.19 -7.05 -5.38
C TYR A 67 0.44 -6.88 -6.77
N GLU A 68 1.54 -7.58 -7.06
CA GLU A 68 2.18 -7.50 -8.39
C GLU A 68 1.25 -7.97 -9.52
N GLU A 69 0.56 -9.08 -9.33
CA GLU A 69 -0.44 -9.56 -10.29
C GLU A 69 -1.59 -8.57 -10.46
N PHE A 70 -2.02 -7.96 -9.35
CA PHE A 70 -3.07 -6.96 -9.34
C PHE A 70 -2.68 -5.73 -10.16
N VAL A 71 -1.48 -5.18 -9.94
CA VAL A 71 -0.96 -4.01 -10.65
C VAL A 71 -0.94 -4.28 -12.16
N LYS A 72 -0.40 -5.43 -12.58
CA LYS A 72 -0.39 -5.84 -14.00
C LYS A 72 -1.80 -5.88 -14.60
N LYS A 73 -2.76 -6.49 -13.88
CA LYS A 73 -4.17 -6.58 -14.33
C LYS A 73 -4.84 -5.22 -14.40
N LYS A 74 -4.60 -4.34 -13.43
CA LYS A 74 -5.17 -2.99 -13.40
C LYS A 74 -4.58 -2.08 -14.46
N ASN A 75 -3.27 -2.07 -14.66
CA ASN A 75 -2.64 -1.26 -15.71
C ASN A 75 -3.13 -1.70 -17.11
N LYS A 76 -3.42 -2.99 -17.31
CA LYS A 76 -4.08 -3.43 -18.56
C LYS A 76 -5.53 -2.95 -18.69
N LYS A 77 -6.30 -2.91 -17.60
CA LYS A 77 -7.72 -2.54 -17.60
C LYS A 77 -7.95 -1.03 -17.62
N TYR A 78 -7.15 -0.30 -16.86
CA TYR A 78 -7.15 1.14 -16.69
C TYR A 78 -5.72 1.64 -16.93
N PRO A 79 -5.33 1.78 -18.20
CA PRO A 79 -3.98 2.19 -18.54
C PRO A 79 -3.67 3.63 -18.09
N PRO A 80 -2.44 3.91 -17.59
CA PRO A 80 -2.02 5.25 -17.17
C PRO A 80 -2.28 6.32 -18.23
N GLU A 81 -2.10 6.00 -19.51
CA GLU A 81 -2.27 6.93 -20.63
C GLU A 81 -3.71 7.43 -20.84
N LYS A 82 -4.69 6.82 -20.17
CA LYS A 82 -6.08 7.28 -20.18
C LYS A 82 -6.40 8.31 -19.09
N ASN A 83 -5.52 8.43 -18.10
CA ASN A 83 -5.68 9.38 -17.02
C ASN A 83 -5.24 10.78 -17.47
N SER A 84 -5.66 11.81 -16.75
CA SER A 84 -5.14 13.16 -16.96
C SER A 84 -3.64 13.18 -16.69
N ASN A 85 -2.89 13.89 -17.55
CA ASN A 85 -1.45 14.09 -17.45
C ASN A 85 -1.05 15.14 -16.39
N GLU A 86 -2.04 15.73 -15.72
CA GLU A 86 -1.90 16.65 -14.59
C GLU A 86 -2.90 16.26 -13.49
N LEU A 87 -2.69 16.83 -12.30
CA LEU A 87 -3.64 16.67 -11.20
C LEU A 87 -4.87 17.55 -11.45
N LEU A 88 -6.04 16.99 -11.21
CA LEU A 88 -7.28 17.76 -11.27
C LEU A 88 -7.37 18.73 -10.10
N LYS A 89 -8.23 19.76 -10.25
CA LYS A 89 -8.58 20.65 -9.14
C LYS A 89 -9.09 19.81 -7.97
N ASN A 90 -8.57 20.08 -6.77
CA ASN A 90 -8.85 19.35 -5.53
C ASN A 90 -8.40 17.88 -5.49
N GLU A 91 -7.69 17.38 -6.50
CA GLU A 91 -7.07 16.06 -6.40
C GLU A 91 -5.96 16.06 -5.33
N LEU A 92 -5.80 14.93 -4.64
CA LEU A 92 -4.92 14.73 -3.48
C LEU A 92 -5.30 15.56 -2.24
N THR A 93 -6.42 16.28 -2.24
CA THR A 93 -7.01 16.79 -1.00
C THR A 93 -7.56 15.63 -0.18
N TYR A 94 -7.50 15.75 1.14
CA TYR A 94 -7.84 14.66 2.04
C TYR A 94 -8.46 15.14 3.34
N GLY A 95 -9.13 14.23 4.04
CA GLY A 95 -9.75 14.45 5.34
C GLY A 95 -10.76 13.36 5.67
N PRO A 96 -11.56 13.52 6.74
CA PRO A 96 -12.69 12.63 7.01
C PRO A 96 -13.64 12.59 5.81
N HIS A 97 -14.07 11.39 5.41
CA HIS A 97 -14.82 11.21 4.17
C HIS A 97 -16.09 12.08 4.10
N GLY A 98 -16.82 12.17 5.22
CA GLY A 98 -18.04 12.95 5.32
C GLY A 98 -17.84 14.47 5.30
N LYS A 99 -16.62 14.95 5.08
CA LYS A 99 -16.27 16.38 4.98
C LYS A 99 -15.68 16.78 3.62
N HIS A 100 -15.63 15.87 2.64
CA HIS A 100 -15.24 16.26 1.30
C HIS A 100 -16.31 17.17 0.68
N ASN A 101 -15.88 18.19 -0.07
CA ASN A 101 -16.78 18.98 -0.89
C ASN A 101 -17.11 18.18 -2.16
N GLU A 102 -18.39 17.99 -2.44
CA GLU A 102 -18.86 17.33 -3.65
C GLU A 102 -19.09 18.39 -4.73
N GLU A 103 -18.25 18.42 -5.77
CA GLU A 103 -18.50 19.20 -6.99
C GLU A 103 -18.96 18.24 -8.09
N SER A 104 -20.16 18.44 -8.64
CA SER A 104 -20.66 17.57 -9.71
C SER A 104 -19.83 17.74 -10.99
N GLY A 105 -19.37 16.63 -11.58
CA GLY A 105 -18.64 16.61 -12.85
C GLY A 105 -17.16 16.96 -12.75
N ASP A 106 -16.59 17.05 -11.54
CA ASP A 106 -15.18 17.34 -11.31
C ASP A 106 -14.23 16.15 -11.59
N ASN A 107 -14.79 14.95 -11.83
CA ASN A 107 -14.06 13.71 -12.03
C ASN A 107 -13.13 13.34 -10.87
N ILE A 108 -13.46 13.69 -9.62
CA ILE A 108 -12.72 13.21 -8.45
C ILE A 108 -13.62 12.35 -7.56
N THR A 109 -13.02 11.43 -6.82
CA THR A 109 -13.74 10.61 -5.84
C THR A 109 -12.81 10.31 -4.67
N GLY A 110 -13.34 10.42 -3.46
CA GLY A 110 -12.60 10.09 -2.24
C GLY A 110 -12.30 8.59 -2.16
N HIS A 111 -11.02 8.25 -2.01
CA HIS A 111 -10.56 6.89 -1.74
C HIS A 111 -10.14 6.73 -0.29
N HIS A 112 -10.78 5.81 0.45
CA HIS A 112 -10.41 5.53 1.84
C HIS A 112 -9.07 4.79 1.92
N MET A 113 -8.17 5.30 2.76
CA MET A 113 -6.86 4.68 3.01
C MET A 113 -6.52 4.73 4.52
N PRO A 114 -6.60 3.62 5.28
CA PRO A 114 -6.99 2.28 4.85
C PRO A 114 -8.42 2.21 4.30
N SER A 115 -8.72 1.17 3.51
CA SER A 115 -10.09 0.93 3.04
C SER A 115 -11.18 1.06 4.12
N ASN A 116 -12.37 1.57 3.73
CA ASN A 116 -13.51 1.75 4.64
C ASN A 116 -13.87 0.45 5.39
N ASP A 117 -13.92 -0.67 4.67
CA ASP A 117 -14.19 -1.99 5.27
C ASP A 117 -13.17 -2.37 6.35
N PHE A 118 -11.89 -2.08 6.14
CA PHE A 118 -10.85 -2.30 7.15
C PHE A 118 -11.06 -1.39 8.36
N MET A 119 -11.29 -0.10 8.13
CA MET A 119 -11.49 0.87 9.21
C MET A 119 -12.75 0.59 10.02
N GLN A 120 -13.84 0.19 9.38
CA GLN A 120 -15.09 -0.17 10.03
C GLN A 120 -14.93 -1.45 10.85
N ASN A 121 -14.49 -2.53 10.22
CA ASN A 121 -14.50 -3.86 10.84
C ASN A 121 -13.36 -4.09 11.83
N LYS A 122 -12.19 -3.49 11.60
CA LYS A 122 -11.00 -3.69 12.45
C LYS A 122 -10.80 -2.57 13.46
N CYS A 123 -11.13 -1.34 13.08
CA CYS A 123 -10.80 -0.16 13.88
C CYS A 123 -12.04 0.48 14.54
N GLY A 124 -13.26 0.12 14.15
CA GLY A 124 -14.49 0.73 14.68
C GLY A 124 -14.66 2.20 14.28
N VAL A 125 -14.04 2.61 13.17
CA VAL A 125 -14.14 3.96 12.60
C VAL A 125 -15.18 3.92 11.48
N SER A 126 -16.18 4.80 11.55
CA SER A 126 -17.22 4.84 10.52
C SER A 126 -16.70 5.41 9.20
N GLU A 127 -17.41 5.15 8.10
CA GLU A 127 -17.06 5.65 6.77
C GLU A 127 -16.82 7.16 6.76
N ASN A 128 -17.78 7.94 7.28
CA ASN A 128 -17.70 9.41 7.33
C ASN A 128 -16.54 9.94 8.17
N GLU A 129 -16.11 9.19 9.18
CA GLU A 129 -14.98 9.56 10.04
C GLU A 129 -13.64 9.12 9.44
N SER A 130 -13.62 7.99 8.73
CA SER A 130 -12.41 7.46 8.13
C SER A 130 -11.85 8.44 7.11
N PHE A 131 -10.53 8.56 7.05
CA PHE A 131 -9.93 9.47 6.08
C PHE A 131 -10.04 8.89 4.67
N SER A 132 -10.21 9.78 3.71
CA SER A 132 -10.04 9.50 2.30
C SER A 132 -9.27 10.61 1.59
N MET A 133 -8.71 10.27 0.43
CA MET A 133 -8.03 11.22 -0.46
C MET A 133 -8.75 11.26 -1.80
N ASN A 134 -8.99 12.46 -2.32
CA ASN A 134 -9.57 12.65 -3.63
C ASN A 134 -8.60 12.17 -4.72
N LEU A 135 -9.06 11.24 -5.55
CA LEU A 135 -8.34 10.72 -6.71
C LEU A 135 -9.20 10.87 -7.96
N GLU A 136 -8.57 11.06 -9.11
CA GLU A 136 -9.26 11.11 -10.39
C GLU A 136 -10.13 9.86 -10.61
N GLN A 137 -11.38 10.07 -11.01
CA GLN A 137 -12.31 9.07 -11.48
C GLN A 137 -13.12 9.62 -12.66
N ILE A 138 -12.71 9.26 -13.87
CA ILE A 138 -13.38 9.67 -15.11
C ILE A 138 -14.86 9.21 -15.11
N PHE A 139 -15.78 10.17 -15.24
CA PHE A 139 -17.23 9.96 -15.35
C PHE A 139 -17.93 11.04 -16.21
N PRO A 140 -18.76 10.66 -17.19
CA PRO A 140 -19.07 9.30 -17.63
C PRO A 140 -17.85 8.63 -18.28
N GLY A 141 -17.65 7.34 -18.02
CA GLY A 141 -16.55 6.57 -18.60
C GLY A 141 -15.83 5.66 -17.61
N SER A 142 -14.67 5.15 -18.05
CA SER A 142 -13.84 4.22 -17.29
C SER A 142 -12.38 4.71 -17.27
N GLY A 143 -11.76 4.67 -16.11
CA GLY A 143 -10.38 5.11 -15.89
C GLY A 143 -10.24 5.90 -14.59
N GLY A 144 -9.19 6.71 -14.51
CA GLY A 144 -8.86 7.49 -13.33
C GLY A 144 -8.07 6.69 -12.30
N ARG A 145 -7.25 7.44 -11.55
CA ARG A 145 -6.37 6.94 -10.49
C ARG A 145 -7.12 6.19 -9.39
N HIS A 146 -8.33 6.60 -9.05
CA HIS A 146 -9.14 5.93 -8.03
C HIS A 146 -9.38 4.44 -8.33
N ARG A 147 -9.69 4.09 -9.58
CA ARG A 147 -10.02 2.70 -9.95
C ARG A 147 -8.79 1.79 -10.02
N ARG A 148 -7.59 2.37 -9.94
CA ARG A 148 -6.30 1.69 -10.02
C ARG A 148 -5.75 1.29 -8.65
N THR A 149 -6.35 1.76 -7.56
CA THR A 149 -5.93 1.41 -6.20
C THR A 149 -6.32 -0.02 -5.83
N PHE A 150 -5.50 -0.66 -5.00
CA PHE A 150 -5.58 -2.07 -4.61
C PHE A 150 -6.91 -2.43 -3.96
N THR A 151 -7.35 -1.57 -3.04
CA THR A 151 -8.56 -1.76 -2.25
C THR A 151 -9.83 -1.37 -2.99
N TYR A 152 -9.73 -0.75 -4.18
CA TYR A 152 -10.89 -0.47 -5.03
C TYR A 152 -11.59 -1.76 -5.49
N GLY A 153 -12.81 -1.95 -4.99
CA GLY A 153 -13.69 -3.05 -5.37
C GLY A 153 -13.23 -4.43 -4.87
N LEU A 154 -12.41 -4.48 -3.81
CA LEU A 154 -12.12 -5.76 -3.16
C LEU A 154 -13.38 -6.33 -2.51
N THR A 155 -13.58 -7.64 -2.71
CA THR A 155 -14.68 -8.36 -2.08
C THR A 155 -14.16 -9.15 -0.89
N SER A 156 -14.96 -9.24 0.18
CA SER A 156 -14.60 -9.95 1.42
C SER A 156 -14.29 -11.44 1.23
N LYS A 157 -14.79 -12.02 0.13
CA LYS A 157 -14.53 -13.41 -0.27
C LYS A 157 -13.18 -13.62 -0.95
N SER A 158 -12.53 -12.54 -1.42
CA SER A 158 -11.27 -12.66 -2.15
C SER A 158 -10.10 -12.89 -1.19
N ARG A 159 -9.19 -13.82 -1.54
CA ARG A 159 -7.97 -14.08 -0.76
C ARG A 159 -7.16 -12.80 -0.46
N LYS A 160 -7.11 -11.88 -1.43
CA LYS A 160 -6.45 -10.58 -1.31
C LYS A 160 -7.04 -9.71 -0.21
N HIS A 161 -8.38 -9.61 -0.16
CA HIS A 161 -9.07 -8.90 0.92
C HIS A 161 -8.76 -9.55 2.26
N GLN A 162 -8.89 -10.88 2.35
CA GLN A 162 -8.69 -11.58 3.61
C GLN A 162 -7.26 -11.41 4.15
N LEU A 163 -6.24 -11.43 3.28
CA LEU A 163 -4.84 -11.14 3.64
C LEU A 163 -4.69 -9.68 4.09
N TYR A 164 -5.22 -8.73 3.31
CA TYR A 164 -5.18 -7.30 3.62
C TYR A 164 -5.85 -6.99 4.98
N SER A 165 -6.99 -7.60 5.30
CA SER A 165 -7.69 -7.44 6.59
C SER A 165 -6.88 -7.92 7.80
N LYS A 166 -5.82 -8.72 7.61
CA LYS A 166 -4.93 -9.15 8.69
C LYS A 166 -3.81 -8.17 9.00
N LEU A 167 -3.50 -7.22 8.11
CA LEU A 167 -2.48 -6.19 8.35
C LEU A 167 -2.76 -5.37 9.61
N THR A 168 -1.72 -4.88 10.28
CA THR A 168 -1.89 -3.86 11.33
C THR A 168 -2.48 -2.59 10.72
N PRO A 169 -3.18 -1.73 11.50
CA PRO A 169 -3.67 -0.45 10.99
C PRO A 169 -2.58 0.42 10.37
N ARG A 170 -1.36 0.44 10.96
CA ARG A 170 -0.21 1.16 10.38
C ARG A 170 0.22 0.57 9.03
N ASP A 171 0.32 -0.76 8.93
CA ASP A 171 0.76 -1.41 7.70
C ASP A 171 -0.28 -1.30 6.59
N ALA A 172 -1.58 -1.35 6.92
CA ALA A 172 -2.65 -1.10 5.96
C ALA A 172 -2.63 0.33 5.41
N LEU A 173 -2.41 1.32 6.29
CA LEU A 173 -2.27 2.72 5.90
C LEU A 173 -1.04 2.91 4.99
N ALA A 174 0.10 2.35 5.37
CA ALA A 174 1.31 2.40 4.56
C ALA A 174 1.13 1.70 3.20
N PHE A 175 0.46 0.55 3.17
CA PHE A 175 0.19 -0.20 1.96
C PHE A 175 -0.63 0.64 0.95
N ASP A 176 -1.74 1.23 1.38
CA ASP A 176 -2.61 2.03 0.52
C ASP A 176 -1.93 3.34 0.05
N LEU A 177 -1.13 3.98 0.91
CA LEU A 177 -0.36 5.17 0.54
C LEU A 177 0.75 4.86 -0.47
N ASN A 178 1.46 3.74 -0.29
CA ASN A 178 2.47 3.27 -1.24
C ASN A 178 1.83 2.92 -2.60
N ASP A 179 0.61 2.39 -2.60
CA ASP A 179 -0.12 2.12 -3.83
C ASP A 179 -0.55 3.40 -4.55
N SER A 180 -0.99 4.42 -3.82
CA SER A 180 -1.24 5.75 -4.38
C SER A 180 0.03 6.40 -4.93
N GLN A 181 1.15 6.25 -4.21
CA GLN A 181 2.46 6.68 -4.70
C GLN A 181 2.85 5.99 -6.00
N ARG A 182 2.68 4.66 -6.10
CA ARG A 182 2.93 3.91 -7.35
C ARG A 182 2.14 4.51 -8.51
N ILE A 183 0.84 4.75 -8.31
CA ILE A 183 -0.05 5.31 -9.34
C ILE A 183 0.46 6.66 -9.82
N LEU A 184 0.86 7.55 -8.89
CA LEU A 184 1.44 8.85 -9.23
C LEU A 184 2.78 8.72 -9.97
N ILE A 185 3.62 7.74 -9.63
CA ILE A 185 4.88 7.47 -10.34
C ILE A 185 4.58 7.02 -11.77
N GLU A 186 3.67 6.07 -11.95
CA GLU A 186 3.28 5.53 -13.25
C GLU A 186 2.63 6.59 -14.16
N ASP A 187 1.94 7.57 -13.57
CA ASP A 187 1.33 8.70 -14.30
C ASP A 187 2.31 9.87 -14.51
N GLY A 188 3.56 9.78 -14.01
CA GLY A 188 4.55 10.86 -14.11
C GLY A 188 4.26 12.07 -13.22
N LEU A 189 3.37 11.93 -12.23
CA LEU A 189 2.91 12.98 -11.33
C LEU A 189 3.61 12.97 -9.96
N TYR A 190 4.47 11.99 -9.69
CA TYR A 190 5.17 11.91 -8.40
C TYR A 190 6.34 12.89 -8.31
N ASN A 191 6.19 13.91 -7.47
CA ASN A 191 7.18 14.94 -7.20
C ASN A 191 7.21 15.32 -5.71
N LYS A 192 8.01 16.33 -5.33
CA LYS A 192 8.15 16.76 -3.94
C LYS A 192 6.83 17.20 -3.30
N GLU A 193 5.95 17.84 -4.06
CA GLU A 193 4.64 18.30 -3.57
C GLU A 193 3.70 17.12 -3.34
N THR A 194 3.56 16.23 -4.32
CA THR A 194 2.65 15.07 -4.19
C THR A 194 3.14 14.08 -3.13
N ALA A 195 4.46 13.88 -3.02
CA ALA A 195 5.07 13.11 -1.94
C ALA A 195 4.73 13.72 -0.57
N ARG A 196 4.74 15.05 -0.49
CA ARG A 196 4.38 15.76 0.73
C ARG A 196 2.90 15.58 1.10
N LYS A 197 1.99 15.60 0.12
CA LYS A 197 0.55 15.32 0.33
C LYS A 197 0.30 13.94 0.93
N LEU A 198 0.95 12.89 0.42
CA LEU A 198 0.85 11.53 0.97
C LEU A 198 1.42 11.44 2.39
N TYR A 199 2.54 12.12 2.65
CA TYR A 199 3.12 12.19 3.99
C TYR A 199 2.19 12.91 4.98
N ASP A 200 1.67 14.07 4.60
CA ASP A 200 0.78 14.86 5.48
C ASP A 200 -0.54 14.10 5.72
N TYR A 201 -1.08 13.36 4.74
CA TYR A 201 -2.20 12.43 4.96
C TYR A 201 -1.92 11.46 6.11
N SER A 202 -0.78 10.73 6.05
CA SER A 202 -0.42 9.75 7.08
C SER A 202 -0.31 10.42 8.45
N LYS A 203 0.38 11.56 8.49
CA LYS A 203 0.67 12.28 9.74
C LYS A 203 -0.59 12.84 10.37
N ASP A 204 -1.47 13.42 9.57
CA ASP A 204 -2.70 14.05 10.03
C ASP A 204 -3.69 12.99 10.46
N TYR A 205 -3.80 11.87 9.74
CA TYR A 205 -4.72 10.82 10.13
C TYR A 205 -4.32 10.16 11.44
N GLN A 206 -3.03 9.84 11.61
CA GLN A 206 -2.51 9.26 12.86
C GLN A 206 -2.76 10.16 14.08
N LYS A 207 -2.79 11.48 13.90
CA LYS A 207 -3.03 12.45 14.98
C LYS A 207 -4.49 12.84 15.12
N SER A 208 -5.34 12.47 14.16
CA SER A 208 -6.72 12.90 14.11
C SER A 208 -7.56 12.17 15.16
N PRO A 209 -8.45 12.86 15.89
CA PRO A 209 -9.42 12.19 16.77
C PRO A 209 -10.34 11.24 15.98
N ASN A 210 -10.55 11.48 14.68
CA ASN A 210 -11.32 10.61 13.80
C ASN A 210 -10.69 9.22 13.61
N SER A 211 -9.38 9.05 13.89
CA SER A 211 -8.75 7.73 13.88
C SER A 211 -9.18 6.85 15.06
N LYS A 212 -9.77 7.44 16.12
CA LYS A 212 -10.14 6.75 17.36
C LYS A 212 -9.00 5.93 17.98
N GLY A 213 -7.75 6.39 17.81
CA GLY A 213 -6.55 5.69 18.29
C GLY A 213 -6.27 4.38 17.56
N ALA A 214 -6.82 4.19 16.35
CA ALA A 214 -6.61 2.99 15.54
C ALA A 214 -5.12 2.67 15.33
N PHE A 215 -4.28 3.71 15.22
CA PHE A 215 -2.86 3.58 14.95
C PHE A 215 -1.98 3.53 16.21
N ASP A 216 -2.57 3.62 17.42
CA ASP A 216 -1.81 3.63 18.68
C ASP A 216 -1.53 2.22 19.20
N LYS A 217 -2.41 1.26 18.87
CA LYS A 217 -2.42 -0.11 19.40
C LYS A 217 -1.26 -0.99 18.92
N ASP A 218 -0.52 -0.57 17.89
CA ASP A 218 0.61 -1.32 17.34
C ASP A 218 1.91 -1.22 18.19
N ASN A 219 1.89 -0.46 19.28
CA ASN A 219 3.01 -0.39 20.22
C ASN A 219 3.10 -1.60 21.18
N GLU A 220 2.06 -2.43 21.31
CA GLU A 220 2.10 -3.60 22.21
C GLU A 220 2.83 -4.81 21.59
N LEU A 221 2.69 -5.07 20.29
CA LEU A 221 3.43 -6.15 19.58
C LEU A 221 4.94 -5.89 19.50
N ASN A 222 5.34 -4.62 19.42
CA ASN A 222 6.75 -4.22 19.42
C ASN A 222 7.43 -4.37 20.80
N ASN A 223 6.67 -4.39 21.89
CA ASN A 223 7.21 -4.60 23.24
C ASN A 223 7.46 -6.08 23.55
N ILE A 224 6.64 -7.00 23.01
CA ILE A 224 6.85 -8.45 23.16
C ILE A 224 8.16 -8.88 22.46
N THR A 225 8.44 -8.30 21.28
CA THR A 225 9.64 -8.64 20.50
C THR A 225 10.94 -8.11 21.17
N LYS A 226 10.88 -6.96 21.86
CA LYS A 226 12.03 -6.41 22.60
C LYS A 226 12.33 -7.16 23.91
N GLN A 227 11.35 -7.86 24.49
CA GLN A 227 11.55 -8.61 25.73
C GLN A 227 12.16 -10.01 25.47
N CYS A 228 11.97 -10.58 24.28
CA CYS A 228 12.62 -11.83 23.85
C CYS A 228 14.09 -11.65 23.40
N LEU A 229 14.52 -10.44 23.06
CA LEU A 229 15.92 -10.12 22.67
C LEU A 229 16.80 -9.68 23.84
N LYS A 230 16.30 -9.76 25.08
CA LYS A 230 17.03 -9.43 26.32
C LYS A 230 17.28 -10.64 27.23
N LYS A 231 17.22 -11.86 26.70
CA LYS A 231 17.67 -13.07 27.40
C LYS A 231 18.78 -13.74 26.62
#